data_AF-X1KIU6-F1
#
_entry.id   AF-X1KIU6-F1
#
_cell.length_a   1.000
_cell.length_b   1.000
_cell.length_c   1.000
_cell.angle_alpha   90.00
_cell.angle_beta   90.00
_cell.angle_gamma   90.00
#
_symmetry.space_group_name_H-M   'P 1'
#
loop_
_entity.id
_entity.type
_entity.pdbx_description
1 polymer ?
#
loop_
_entity_poly.entity_id
_entity_poly.type
_entity_poly.pdbx_seq_one_letter_code
_entity_poly.pdbx_strand_id
1 'polypeptide(L)'
;MCNVTLEKIEEKEAHIHNHHHEKHEPQEHNHKSQKHEGHQEHEKHKEHTNHDHNEHHEHKEHIRHDHADHHRQMVRDFKKRFIISALVTIPILLLSPLVQQLFNFRFGFPGEKYILFALSSFIFFYGGWPFLEGFFNESKKKQPGMMTLIALAISVAYFYSSAVVFGLEGKFFFWELATLIDVMLLGHWFEMKSVLGASRALEKLAQLMPDTAHLIKGSE
;
A
#
# COMPACT_ATOMS: atom_id res chain seq x y z
N MET A 1 -20.34 -44.50 22.08
CA MET A 1 -21.50 -43.61 21.87
C MET A 1 -21.68 -42.78 23.14
N CYS A 2 -20.82 -41.80 23.42
CA CYS A 2 -20.71 -40.46 22.84
C CYS A 2 -21.99 -39.62 23.04
N ASN A 3 -22.12 -39.01 24.22
CA ASN A 3 -23.00 -37.86 24.46
C ASN A 3 -22.49 -37.05 25.67
N VAL A 4 -21.21 -36.66 25.62
CA VAL A 4 -20.58 -35.78 26.62
C VAL A 4 -19.79 -34.74 25.85
N THR A 5 -20.39 -33.57 25.57
CA THR A 5 -19.76 -32.23 25.53
C THR A 5 -20.71 -31.20 24.89
N LEU A 6 -21.81 -30.89 25.57
CA LEU A 6 -22.58 -29.65 25.38
C LEU A 6 -22.63 -28.83 26.68
N GLU A 7 -21.55 -28.87 27.46
CA GLU A 7 -21.48 -28.27 28.81
C GLU A 7 -20.26 -27.35 28.95
N LYS A 8 -19.89 -26.64 27.88
CA LYS A 8 -18.72 -25.74 27.89
C LYS A 8 -18.97 -24.34 27.32
N ILE A 9 -20.24 -23.93 27.22
CA ILE A 9 -20.61 -22.64 26.63
C ILE A 9 -21.20 -21.64 27.64
N GLU A 10 -21.44 -21.99 28.92
CA GLU A 10 -22.26 -21.14 29.80
C GLU A 10 -21.62 -20.61 31.09
N GLU A 11 -20.29 -20.70 31.27
CA GLU A 11 -19.67 -20.35 32.57
C GLU A 11 -18.47 -19.38 32.51
N LYS A 12 -18.49 -18.40 31.60
CA LYS A 12 -17.47 -17.33 31.57
C LYS A 12 -18.00 -15.91 31.48
N GLU A 13 -19.21 -15.67 31.98
CA GLU A 13 -19.71 -14.32 32.31
C GLU A 13 -20.01 -14.20 33.81
N ALA A 14 -18.98 -13.92 34.61
CA ALA A 14 -19.12 -13.24 35.90
C ALA A 14 -17.73 -13.01 36.52
N HIS A 15 -17.13 -11.83 36.33
CA HIS A 15 -16.42 -11.10 37.39
C HIS A 15 -15.88 -9.75 36.88
N ILE A 16 -16.72 -8.73 37.08
CA ILE A 16 -16.43 -7.40 37.65
C ILE A 16 -14.97 -6.94 37.66
N HIS A 17 -14.68 -5.83 36.98
CA HIS A 17 -13.78 -4.79 37.49
C HIS A 17 -14.26 -3.40 37.06
N ASN A 18 -14.66 -2.61 38.06
CA ASN A 18 -14.90 -1.16 37.99
C ASN A 18 -13.68 -0.44 37.42
N HIS A 19 -13.89 0.46 36.46
CA HIS A 19 -12.98 1.59 36.27
C HIS A 19 -13.77 2.89 36.11
N HIS A 20 -13.40 3.82 36.98
CA HIS A 20 -13.84 5.20 37.09
C HIS A 20 -13.73 5.95 35.76
N HIS A 21 -14.79 6.71 35.43
CA HIS A 21 -14.71 7.85 34.55
C HIS A 21 -13.92 8.98 35.24
N GLU A 22 -12.68 9.19 34.84
CA GLU A 22 -11.96 10.44 35.06
C GLU A 22 -12.10 11.34 33.83
N LYS A 23 -12.46 12.60 34.09
CA LYS A 23 -12.62 13.67 33.11
C LYS A 23 -11.23 14.07 32.61
N HIS A 24 -11.00 14.00 31.31
CA HIS A 24 -9.84 14.66 30.69
C HIS A 24 -10.20 16.11 30.36
N GLU A 25 -9.59 17.04 31.10
CA GLU A 25 -9.44 18.44 30.70
C GLU A 25 -8.48 18.55 29.50
N PRO A 26 -8.67 19.51 28.58
CA PRO A 26 -7.77 19.71 27.45
C PRO A 26 -6.49 20.42 27.91
N GLN A 27 -5.34 19.74 27.80
CA GLN A 27 -4.02 20.34 27.96
C GLN A 27 -3.64 21.15 26.71
N GLU A 28 -3.36 22.43 26.93
CA GLU A 28 -2.74 23.35 25.97
C GLU A 28 -1.34 22.87 25.56
N HIS A 29 -1.14 22.56 24.28
CA HIS A 29 0.19 22.41 23.71
C HIS A 29 0.74 23.78 23.31
N ASN A 30 1.56 24.34 24.20
CA ASN A 30 2.30 25.57 24.00
C ASN A 30 3.48 25.33 23.04
N HIS A 31 3.44 25.96 21.86
CA HIS A 31 4.53 26.03 20.91
C HIS A 31 5.68 26.87 21.50
N LYS A 32 6.80 26.25 21.86
CA LYS A 32 8.05 26.97 22.15
C LYS A 32 9.10 26.65 21.10
N SER A 33 9.25 27.61 20.19
CA SER A 33 10.41 27.77 19.32
C SER A 33 11.69 27.81 20.16
N GLN A 34 12.68 26.97 19.84
CA GLN A 34 14.04 27.14 20.31
C GLN A 34 14.98 27.17 19.11
N LYS A 35 15.67 28.31 19.02
CA LYS A 35 16.60 28.73 17.99
C LYS A 35 18.02 28.34 18.42
N HIS A 36 18.77 27.84 17.43
CA HIS A 36 20.22 27.67 17.24
C HIS A 36 21.25 28.16 18.26
N GLU A 37 22.34 27.38 18.36
CA GLU A 37 23.77 27.74 18.40
C GLU A 37 24.56 26.42 18.16
N GLY A 38 25.67 26.24 17.44
CA GLY A 38 26.67 27.02 16.69
C GLY A 38 27.85 26.03 16.46
N HIS A 39 28.49 25.91 15.28
CA HIS A 39 29.81 26.50 15.02
C HIS A 39 30.34 26.15 13.60
N GLN A 40 30.94 27.17 12.96
CA GLN A 40 32.18 27.23 12.12
C GLN A 40 32.30 26.29 10.88
N GLU A 41 32.74 26.71 9.68
CA GLU A 41 33.71 27.73 9.27
C GLU A 41 33.61 27.93 7.74
N HIS A 42 33.79 29.15 7.20
CA HIS A 42 34.64 29.49 6.04
C HIS A 42 34.34 30.89 5.47
N GLU A 43 35.38 31.73 5.47
CA GLU A 43 35.46 33.03 4.82
C GLU A 43 35.63 32.94 3.29
N LYS A 44 34.96 33.84 2.55
CA LYS A 44 35.60 34.78 1.61
C LYS A 44 34.60 35.82 1.06
N HIS A 45 34.90 37.09 1.31
CA HIS A 45 34.21 38.27 0.81
C HIS A 45 34.48 38.55 -0.68
N LYS A 46 33.47 39.08 -1.39
CA LYS A 46 33.59 40.21 -2.35
C LYS A 46 32.25 40.99 -2.43
N GLU A 47 32.33 42.28 -2.12
CA GLU A 47 31.44 43.42 -2.41
C GLU A 47 30.96 43.49 -3.89
N HIS A 48 29.89 44.17 -4.36
CA HIS A 48 28.88 45.15 -3.91
C HIS A 48 27.75 45.13 -4.97
N THR A 49 26.48 45.39 -4.62
CA THR A 49 25.64 46.48 -5.19
C THR A 49 24.18 46.39 -4.72
N ASN A 50 23.69 47.50 -4.17
CA ASN A 50 22.30 47.73 -3.81
C ASN A 50 21.40 47.71 -5.04
N HIS A 51 20.31 46.94 -4.96
CA HIS A 51 19.06 47.27 -5.65
C HIS A 51 17.89 46.96 -4.72
N ASP A 52 17.31 48.04 -4.20
CA ASP A 52 15.93 48.15 -3.75
C ASP A 52 15.03 47.86 -4.95
N HIS A 53 14.04 46.96 -4.80
CA HIS A 53 12.70 47.04 -5.40
C HIS A 53 11.83 45.82 -5.06
N ASN A 54 10.70 46.15 -4.44
CA ASN A 54 9.39 45.51 -4.54
C ASN A 54 9.21 44.06 -4.09
N GLU A 55 8.58 43.97 -2.92
CA GLU A 55 7.55 43.01 -2.56
C GLU A 55 6.82 42.43 -3.78
N HIS A 56 7.12 41.16 -4.10
CA HIS A 56 6.24 40.33 -4.88
C HIS A 56 5.52 39.37 -3.95
N HIS A 57 4.20 39.55 -3.95
CA HIS A 57 3.21 38.78 -3.22
C HIS A 57 3.39 37.26 -3.37
N GLU A 58 3.10 36.60 -2.25
CA GLU A 58 3.08 35.16 -2.02
C GLU A 58 2.43 34.34 -3.15
N HIS A 59 3.23 33.56 -3.87
CA HIS A 59 2.75 32.37 -4.56
C HIS A 59 2.61 31.23 -3.54
N LYS A 60 1.49 31.19 -2.81
CA LYS A 60 1.12 30.11 -1.88
C LYS A 60 0.17 29.06 -2.48
N GLU A 61 0.01 29.03 -3.81
CA GLU A 61 -0.90 28.11 -4.52
C GLU A 61 -0.24 26.87 -5.13
N HIS A 62 1.07 26.67 -5.00
CA HIS A 62 1.75 25.55 -5.70
C HIS A 62 1.93 24.26 -4.88
N ILE A 63 1.66 24.24 -3.57
CA ILE A 63 1.95 23.05 -2.73
C ILE A 63 0.80 22.00 -2.76
N ARG A 64 -0.45 22.42 -2.99
CA ARG A 64 -1.60 21.50 -2.97
C ARG A 64 -1.72 20.61 -4.21
N HIS A 65 -1.22 21.07 -5.37
CA HIS A 65 -1.27 20.29 -6.60
C HIS A 65 -0.32 19.08 -6.60
N ASP A 66 0.84 19.20 -5.96
CA ASP A 66 1.91 18.19 -6.04
C ASP A 66 1.52 16.87 -5.34
N HIS A 67 0.86 16.95 -4.18
CA HIS A 67 0.42 15.76 -3.43
C HIS A 67 -0.69 14.96 -4.13
N ALA A 68 -1.63 15.65 -4.78
CA ALA A 68 -2.71 14.99 -5.52
C ALA A 68 -2.18 14.26 -6.76
N ASP A 69 -1.16 14.80 -7.41
CA ASP A 69 -0.55 14.20 -8.58
C ASP A 69 0.32 12.98 -8.24
N HIS A 70 1.02 12.98 -7.11
CA HIS A 70 1.73 11.80 -6.60
C HIS A 70 0.81 10.60 -6.32
N HIS A 71 -0.33 10.81 -5.66
CA HIS A 71 -1.29 9.72 -5.43
C HIS A 71 -1.88 9.17 -6.74
N ARG A 72 -2.11 10.04 -7.72
CA ARG A 72 -2.59 9.62 -9.05
C ARG A 72 -1.54 8.80 -9.81
N GLN A 73 -0.26 9.11 -9.65
CA GLN A 73 0.84 8.33 -10.25
C GLN A 73 0.87 6.91 -9.66
N MET A 74 0.83 6.76 -8.34
CA MET A 74 0.81 5.43 -7.69
C MET A 74 -0.37 4.55 -8.14
N VAL A 75 -1.58 5.13 -8.23
CA VAL A 75 -2.76 4.39 -8.72
C VAL A 75 -2.58 3.89 -10.16
N ARG A 76 -1.97 4.72 -11.02
CA ARG A 76 -1.68 4.32 -12.42
C ARG A 76 -0.62 3.23 -12.47
N ASP A 77 0.36 3.26 -11.59
CA ASP A 77 1.44 2.27 -11.60
C ASP A 77 0.95 0.88 -11.20
N PHE A 78 0.13 0.77 -10.15
CA PHE A 78 -0.51 -0.50 -9.79
C PHE A 78 -1.44 -1.01 -10.90
N LYS A 79 -2.20 -0.12 -11.55
CA LYS A 79 -3.04 -0.51 -12.70
C LYS A 79 -2.20 -1.04 -13.87
N LYS A 80 -1.10 -0.37 -14.22
CA LYS A 80 -0.20 -0.80 -15.30
C LYS A 80 0.43 -2.15 -14.97
N ARG A 81 0.95 -2.30 -13.75
CA ARG A 81 1.53 -3.55 -13.27
C ARG A 81 0.51 -4.69 -13.33
N PHE A 82 -0.71 -4.47 -12.84
CA PHE A 82 -1.80 -5.44 -12.95
C PHE A 82 -2.08 -5.86 -14.39
N ILE A 83 -2.22 -4.92 -15.33
CA ILE A 83 -2.53 -5.26 -16.73
C ILE A 83 -1.42 -6.10 -17.37
N ILE A 84 -0.16 -5.70 -17.13
CA ILE A 84 1.00 -6.41 -17.69
C ILE A 84 1.14 -7.80 -17.05
N SER A 85 1.05 -7.89 -15.73
CA SER A 85 1.09 -9.17 -15.00
C SER A 85 -0.05 -10.09 -15.44
N ALA A 86 -1.29 -9.59 -15.50
CA ALA A 86 -2.44 -10.37 -15.95
C ALA A 86 -2.28 -10.89 -17.38
N LEU A 87 -1.69 -10.10 -18.28
CA LEU A 87 -1.41 -10.55 -19.65
C LEU A 87 -0.41 -11.71 -19.67
N VAL A 88 0.61 -11.67 -18.82
CA VAL A 88 1.61 -12.75 -18.67
C VAL A 88 1.04 -13.95 -17.90
N THR A 89 0.07 -13.75 -17.01
CA THR A 89 -0.61 -14.84 -16.30
C THR A 89 -1.43 -15.72 -17.24
N ILE A 90 -2.00 -15.17 -18.32
CA ILE A 90 -2.78 -15.94 -19.30
C ILE A 90 -2.00 -17.16 -19.84
N PRO A 91 -0.80 -17.02 -20.44
CA PRO A 91 -0.04 -18.17 -20.90
C PRO A 91 0.38 -19.12 -19.78
N ILE A 92 0.63 -18.63 -18.56
CA ILE A 92 0.93 -19.49 -17.39
C ILE A 92 -0.28 -20.37 -17.05
N LEU A 93 -1.49 -19.79 -17.03
CA LEU A 93 -2.72 -20.52 -16.76
C LEU A 93 -3.01 -21.57 -17.82
N LEU A 94 -2.81 -21.26 -19.11
CA LEU A 94 -3.01 -22.21 -20.20
C LEU A 94 -2.09 -23.45 -20.09
N LEU A 95 -0.89 -23.27 -19.56
CA LEU A 95 0.07 -24.36 -19.32
C LEU A 95 -0.17 -25.09 -17.97
N SER A 96 -1.09 -24.63 -17.12
CA SER A 96 -1.32 -25.22 -15.80
C SER A 96 -2.14 -26.53 -15.89
N PRO A 97 -1.72 -27.62 -15.21
CA PRO A 97 -2.45 -28.89 -15.20
C PRO A 97 -3.90 -28.78 -14.73
N LEU A 98 -4.20 -27.89 -13.78
CA LEU A 98 -5.55 -27.71 -13.24
C LEU A 98 -6.49 -27.14 -14.31
N VAL A 99 -6.01 -26.14 -15.05
CA VAL A 99 -6.76 -25.52 -16.15
C VAL A 99 -6.94 -26.53 -17.29
N GLN A 100 -5.89 -27.25 -17.66
CA GLN A 100 -5.95 -28.31 -18.67
C GLN A 100 -6.99 -29.39 -18.34
N GLN A 101 -7.04 -29.81 -17.07
CA GLN A 101 -8.03 -30.78 -16.60
C GLN A 101 -9.46 -30.21 -16.68
N LEU A 102 -9.67 -28.94 -16.32
CA LEU A 102 -10.99 -28.31 -16.34
C LEU A 102 -11.54 -28.17 -17.77
N PHE A 103 -10.69 -27.81 -18.72
CA PHE A 103 -11.06 -27.63 -20.13
C PHE A 103 -10.84 -28.89 -20.98
N ASN A 104 -10.48 -30.00 -20.35
CA ASN A 104 -10.35 -31.34 -20.94
C ASN A 104 -9.39 -31.42 -22.14
N PHE A 105 -8.35 -30.58 -22.17
CA PHE A 105 -7.27 -30.61 -23.15
C PHE A 105 -5.95 -30.96 -22.47
N ARG A 106 -5.00 -31.54 -23.22
CA ARG A 106 -3.64 -31.82 -22.72
C ARG A 106 -2.64 -31.18 -23.65
N PHE A 107 -1.93 -30.19 -23.15
CA PHE A 107 -0.89 -29.49 -23.89
C PHE A 107 0.37 -29.47 -23.02
N GLY A 108 1.34 -30.30 -23.39
CA GLY A 108 2.62 -30.34 -22.68
C GLY A 108 3.75 -30.67 -23.64
N PHE A 109 4.91 -30.11 -23.36
CA PHE A 109 6.11 -30.27 -24.19
C PHE A 109 7.36 -30.32 -23.31
N PRO A 110 8.43 -31.00 -23.76
CA PRO A 110 9.65 -31.11 -22.99
C PRO A 110 10.26 -29.71 -22.79
N GLY A 111 10.32 -29.27 -21.52
CA GLY A 111 10.85 -27.95 -21.14
C GLY A 111 9.82 -26.92 -20.67
N GLU A 112 8.52 -27.25 -20.67
CA GLU A 112 7.45 -26.37 -20.17
C GLU A 112 7.73 -25.81 -18.77
N LYS A 113 8.34 -26.61 -17.89
CA LYS A 113 8.70 -26.22 -16.51
C LYS A 113 9.66 -25.02 -16.46
N TYR A 114 10.58 -24.92 -17.41
CA TYR A 114 11.55 -23.81 -17.46
C TYR A 114 10.91 -22.54 -18.01
N ILE A 115 9.94 -22.68 -18.93
CA ILE A 115 9.17 -21.55 -19.46
C ILE A 115 8.22 -21.02 -18.38
N LEU A 116 7.51 -21.90 -17.67
CA LEU A 116 6.69 -21.53 -16.53
C LEU A 116 7.52 -20.82 -15.46
N PHE A 117 8.70 -21.34 -15.15
CA PHE A 117 9.65 -20.66 -14.26
C PHE A 117 9.99 -19.25 -14.77
N ALA A 118 10.42 -19.10 -16.02
CA ALA A 118 10.81 -17.80 -16.58
C ALA A 118 9.66 -16.78 -16.57
N LEU A 119 8.45 -17.18 -16.99
CA LEU A 119 7.27 -16.31 -16.96
C LEU A 119 6.88 -15.94 -15.53
N SER A 120 6.95 -16.89 -14.60
CA SER A 120 6.63 -16.66 -13.19
C SER A 120 7.67 -15.77 -12.51
N SER A 121 8.96 -15.94 -12.84
CA SER A 121 10.02 -15.03 -12.40
C SER A 121 9.75 -13.61 -12.87
N PHE A 122 9.32 -13.43 -14.13
CA PHE A 122 8.94 -12.11 -14.63
C PHE A 122 7.81 -11.49 -13.78
N ILE A 123 6.72 -12.23 -13.52
CA ILE A 123 5.63 -11.73 -12.69
C ILE A 123 6.08 -11.46 -11.24
N PHE A 124 6.89 -12.35 -10.66
CA PHE A 124 7.42 -12.19 -9.31
C PHE A 124 8.27 -10.92 -9.17
N PHE A 125 9.19 -10.67 -10.10
CA PHE A 125 10.06 -9.49 -10.05
C PHE A 125 9.35 -8.21 -10.49
N TYR A 126 8.48 -8.25 -11.50
CA TYR A 126 7.81 -7.06 -12.02
C TYR A 126 6.53 -6.73 -11.25
N GLY A 127 5.61 -7.69 -11.16
CA GLY A 127 4.34 -7.55 -10.48
C GLY A 127 4.48 -7.62 -8.95
N GLY A 128 5.38 -8.46 -8.45
CA GLY A 128 5.63 -8.64 -7.02
C GLY A 128 6.48 -7.53 -6.38
N TRP A 129 7.20 -6.73 -7.17
CA TRP A 129 8.08 -5.66 -6.67
C TRP A 129 7.50 -4.76 -5.57
N PRO A 130 6.28 -4.17 -5.70
CA PRO A 130 5.78 -3.24 -4.69
C PRO A 130 5.57 -3.90 -3.33
N PHE A 131 5.24 -5.20 -3.31
CA PHE A 131 5.07 -5.96 -2.07
C PHE A 131 6.43 -6.27 -1.44
N LEU A 132 7.43 -6.65 -2.24
CA LEU A 132 8.79 -6.89 -1.75
C LEU A 132 9.40 -5.61 -1.17
N GLU A 133 9.26 -4.49 -1.87
CA GLU A 133 9.70 -3.18 -1.39
C GLU A 133 8.98 -2.78 -0.08
N GLY A 134 7.66 -3.01 -0.01
CA GLY A 134 6.86 -2.82 1.20
C GLY A 134 7.36 -3.66 2.38
N PHE A 135 7.67 -4.94 2.15
CA PHE A 135 8.27 -5.82 3.16
C PHE A 135 9.58 -5.30 3.72
N PHE A 136 10.51 -4.86 2.86
CA PHE A 136 11.78 -4.30 3.33
C PHE A 136 11.58 -3.03 4.17
N ASN A 137 10.62 -2.19 3.79
CA ASN A 137 10.31 -0.97 4.51
C ASN A 137 9.63 -1.23 5.87
N GLU A 138 8.67 -2.15 5.91
CA GLU A 138 7.98 -2.57 7.14
C GLU A 138 8.89 -3.32 8.11
N SER A 139 9.72 -4.23 7.59
CA SER A 139 10.67 -5.01 8.39
C SER A 139 11.73 -4.12 9.03
N LYS A 140 12.22 -3.08 8.35
CA LYS A 140 13.14 -2.09 8.92
C LYS A 140 12.50 -1.30 10.08
N LYS A 141 11.22 -0.98 9.94
CA LYS A 141 10.43 -0.27 10.97
C LYS A 141 9.95 -1.16 12.10
N LYS A 142 10.20 -2.49 12.03
CA LYS A 142 9.74 -3.50 12.98
C LYS A 142 8.21 -3.48 13.19
N GLN A 143 7.47 -3.13 12.14
CA GLN A 143 6.01 -3.06 12.15
C GLN A 143 5.49 -3.88 10.96
N PRO A 144 5.34 -5.21 11.12
CA PRO A 144 4.84 -6.06 10.05
C PRO A 144 3.37 -5.72 9.76
N GLY A 145 3.07 -5.47 8.48
CA GLY A 145 1.74 -5.10 8.01
C GLY A 145 1.25 -5.98 6.85
N MET A 146 0.31 -5.44 6.07
CA MET A 146 -0.29 -6.13 4.94
C MET A 146 0.74 -6.49 3.86
N MET A 147 1.70 -5.58 3.59
CA MET A 147 2.71 -5.80 2.55
C MET A 147 3.65 -6.94 2.94
N THR A 148 4.05 -7.01 4.21
CA THR A 148 4.91 -8.09 4.73
C THR A 148 4.30 -9.48 4.53
N LEU A 149 3.01 -9.64 4.87
CA LEU A 149 2.32 -10.93 4.74
C LEU A 149 2.24 -11.39 3.28
N ILE A 150 1.89 -10.47 2.38
CA ILE A 150 1.81 -10.75 0.95
C ILE A 150 3.18 -11.11 0.40
N ALA A 151 4.20 -10.31 0.68
CA ALA A 151 5.58 -10.53 0.24
C ALA A 151 6.12 -11.89 0.69
N LEU A 152 5.83 -12.29 1.93
CA LEU A 152 6.21 -13.60 2.45
C LEU A 152 5.53 -14.73 1.67
N ALA A 153 4.22 -14.63 1.44
CA ALA A 153 3.46 -15.64 0.70
C ALA A 153 3.98 -15.84 -0.73
N ILE A 154 4.18 -14.74 -1.47
CA ILE A 154 4.70 -14.81 -2.85
C ILE A 154 6.15 -15.31 -2.89
N SER A 155 6.97 -14.94 -1.89
CA SER A 155 8.37 -15.38 -1.82
C SER A 155 8.46 -16.89 -1.56
N VAL A 156 7.71 -17.40 -0.57
CA VAL A 156 7.67 -18.83 -0.27
C VAL A 156 7.20 -19.63 -1.48
N ALA A 157 6.12 -19.19 -2.13
CA ALA A 157 5.60 -19.85 -3.32
C ALA A 157 6.62 -19.85 -4.48
N TYR A 158 7.32 -18.74 -4.72
CA TYR A 158 8.34 -18.63 -5.76
C TYR A 158 9.56 -19.52 -5.48
N PHE A 159 10.16 -19.42 -4.30
CA PHE A 159 11.37 -20.18 -3.97
C PHE A 159 11.11 -21.69 -3.89
N TYR A 160 9.98 -22.11 -3.32
CA TYR A 160 9.60 -23.52 -3.30
C TYR A 160 9.41 -24.06 -4.72
N SER A 161 8.63 -23.35 -5.56
CA SER A 161 8.39 -23.77 -6.95
C SER A 161 9.68 -23.81 -7.77
N SER A 162 10.59 -22.86 -7.52
CA SER A 162 11.91 -22.84 -8.15
C SER A 162 12.73 -24.06 -7.74
N ALA A 163 12.78 -24.41 -6.45
CA ALA A 163 13.48 -25.60 -5.97
C ALA A 163 12.97 -26.89 -6.64
N VAL A 164 11.65 -27.01 -6.83
CA VAL A 164 11.03 -28.14 -7.55
C VAL A 164 11.49 -28.22 -9.01
N VAL A 165 11.63 -27.08 -9.70
CA VAL A 165 12.12 -27.07 -11.09
C VAL A 165 13.57 -27.59 -11.20
N PHE A 166 14.41 -27.29 -10.21
CA PHE A 166 15.84 -27.58 -10.22
C PHE A 166 16.26 -28.91 -9.57
N GLY A 167 15.33 -29.68 -9.01
CA GLY A 167 15.64 -31.05 -8.55
C GLY A 167 14.93 -31.50 -7.27
N LEU A 168 14.11 -30.64 -6.63
CA LEU A 168 13.27 -31.08 -5.52
C LEU A 168 12.07 -31.89 -6.05
N GLU A 169 11.78 -33.03 -5.44
CA GLU A 169 10.57 -33.78 -5.76
C GLU A 169 9.34 -33.05 -5.23
N GLY A 170 8.37 -32.78 -6.12
CA GLY A 170 7.15 -32.07 -5.75
C GLY A 170 6.37 -31.54 -6.94
N LYS A 171 5.32 -30.78 -6.66
CA LYS A 171 4.56 -30.01 -7.65
C LYS A 171 4.90 -28.54 -7.48
N PHE A 172 5.16 -27.84 -8.58
CA PHE A 172 5.36 -26.39 -8.54
C PHE A 172 4.01 -25.66 -8.50
N PHE A 173 4.01 -24.46 -7.92
CA PHE A 173 2.82 -23.63 -7.71
C PHE A 173 2.89 -22.30 -8.47
N PHE A 174 3.38 -22.34 -9.72
CA PHE A 174 3.63 -21.15 -10.53
C PHE A 174 2.37 -20.39 -10.91
N TRP A 175 1.27 -21.09 -11.21
CA TRP A 175 0.02 -20.44 -11.57
C TRP A 175 -0.70 -19.87 -10.33
N GLU A 176 -0.58 -20.52 -9.17
CA GLU A 176 -1.02 -19.99 -7.89
C GLU A 176 -0.23 -18.72 -7.53
N LEU A 177 1.09 -18.73 -7.72
CA LEU A 177 1.92 -17.54 -7.52
C LEU A 177 1.48 -16.38 -8.43
N ALA A 178 1.29 -16.64 -9.72
CA ALA A 178 0.90 -15.62 -10.68
C ALA A 178 -0.47 -15.01 -10.34
N THR A 179 -1.47 -15.87 -10.09
CA THR A 179 -2.83 -15.42 -9.72
C THR A 179 -2.87 -14.74 -8.36
N LEU A 180 -2.08 -15.19 -7.39
CA LEU A 180 -1.93 -14.54 -6.08
C LEU A 180 -1.42 -13.11 -6.27
N ILE A 181 -0.37 -12.91 -7.08
CA ILE A 181 0.16 -11.56 -7.37
C ILE A 181 -0.89 -10.70 -8.09
N ASP A 182 -1.59 -11.23 -9.08
CA ASP A 182 -2.61 -10.49 -9.83
C ASP A 182 -3.77 -10.02 -8.95
N VAL A 183 -4.32 -10.91 -8.12
CA VAL A 183 -5.42 -10.56 -7.20
C VAL A 183 -4.96 -9.53 -6.17
N MET A 184 -3.73 -9.64 -5.66
CA MET A 184 -3.18 -8.67 -4.70
C MET A 184 -2.95 -7.29 -5.34
N LEU A 185 -2.43 -7.24 -6.58
CA LEU A 185 -2.29 -6.00 -7.35
C LEU A 185 -3.65 -5.35 -7.63
N LEU A 186 -4.65 -6.16 -8.00
CA LEU A 186 -6.01 -5.71 -8.24
C LEU A 186 -6.64 -5.14 -6.96
N GLY A 187 -6.47 -5.84 -5.83
CA GLY A 187 -6.96 -5.42 -4.53
C GLY A 187 -6.39 -4.07 -4.10
N HIS A 188 -5.06 -3.91 -4.17
CA HIS A 188 -4.40 -2.63 -3.84
C HIS A 188 -4.83 -1.50 -4.77
N TRP A 189 -5.04 -1.81 -6.05
CA TRP A 189 -5.57 -0.83 -6.99
C TRP A 189 -6.99 -0.38 -6.61
N PHE A 190 -7.87 -1.31 -6.24
CA PHE A 190 -9.23 -1.00 -5.79
C PHE A 190 -9.27 -0.24 -4.48
N GLU A 191 -8.41 -0.60 -3.53
CA GLU A 191 -8.26 0.12 -2.26
C GLU A 191 -7.96 1.59 -2.51
N MET A 192 -6.87 1.87 -3.25
CA MET A 192 -6.49 3.25 -3.54
C MET A 192 -7.54 4.00 -4.37
N LYS A 193 -8.15 3.33 -5.36
CA LYS A 193 -9.18 3.95 -6.21
C LYS A 193 -10.40 4.38 -5.40
N SER A 194 -10.82 3.55 -4.44
CA SER A 194 -11.97 3.83 -3.58
C SER A 194 -11.69 4.98 -2.61
N VAL A 195 -10.50 4.99 -2.01
CA VAL A 195 -10.05 6.07 -1.12
C VAL A 195 -9.98 7.41 -1.85
N LEU A 196 -9.35 7.47 -3.04
CA LEU A 196 -9.28 8.71 -3.83
C LEU A 196 -10.68 9.23 -4.24
N GLY A 197 -11.63 8.33 -4.48
CA GLY A 197 -13.01 8.70 -4.79
C GLY A 197 -13.68 9.44 -3.64
N ALA A 198 -13.55 8.92 -2.41
CA ALA A 198 -14.12 9.51 -1.21
C ALA A 198 -13.49 10.88 -0.88
N SER A 199 -12.15 10.98 -0.95
CA SER A 199 -11.44 12.24 -0.68
C SER A 199 -11.87 13.36 -1.62
N ARG A 200 -12.11 13.08 -2.90
CA ARG A 200 -12.59 14.07 -3.88
C ARG A 200 -13.98 14.60 -3.56
N ALA A 201 -14.86 13.76 -3.01
CA ALA A 201 -16.19 14.20 -2.61
C ALA A 201 -16.11 15.15 -1.40
N LEU A 202 -15.28 14.81 -0.40
CA LEU A 202 -15.03 15.68 0.75
C LEU A 202 -14.40 17.01 0.35
N GLU A 203 -13.46 16.99 -0.59
CA GLU A 203 -12.83 18.22 -1.09
C GLU A 203 -13.84 19.13 -1.80
N LYS A 204 -14.77 18.57 -2.59
CA LYS A 204 -15.87 19.34 -3.20
C LYS A 204 -16.84 19.90 -2.16
N LEU A 205 -17.12 19.17 -1.08
CA LEU A 205 -17.95 19.67 0.01
C LEU A 205 -17.27 20.82 0.75
N ALA A 206 -15.96 20.72 0.99
CA ALA A 206 -15.17 21.80 1.59
C ALA A 206 -15.15 23.05 0.70
N GLN A 207 -15.05 22.90 -0.63
CA GLN A 207 -15.10 24.03 -1.58
C GLN A 207 -16.47 24.74 -1.63
N LEU A 208 -17.55 24.05 -1.26
CA LEU A 208 -18.88 24.63 -1.20
C LEU A 208 -19.17 25.31 0.15
N MET A 209 -18.25 25.23 1.13
CA MET A 209 -18.39 25.92 2.40
C MET A 209 -18.04 27.40 2.20
N PRO A 210 -18.99 28.34 2.35
CA PRO A 210 -18.72 29.75 2.11
C PRO A 210 -17.79 30.31 3.19
N ASP A 211 -16.71 30.96 2.78
CA ASP A 211 -15.72 31.57 3.69
C ASP A 211 -16.22 32.89 4.32
N THR A 212 -17.32 33.44 3.80
CA THR A 212 -17.86 34.74 4.21
C THR A 212 -19.29 34.63 4.71
N ALA A 213 -19.53 35.09 5.94
CA ALA A 213 -20.87 35.27 6.48
C ALA A 213 -21.22 36.76 6.54
N HIS A 214 -22.44 37.12 6.13
CA HIS A 214 -22.94 38.48 6.26
C HIS A 214 -23.61 38.66 7.62
N LEU A 215 -23.03 39.51 8.49
CA LEU A 215 -23.58 39.79 9.82
C LEU A 215 -24.58 40.94 9.76
N ILE A 216 -25.86 40.65 10.02
CA ILE A 216 -26.88 41.67 10.22
C ILE A 216 -26.88 42.07 11.70
N LYS A 217 -26.40 43.27 12.02
CA LYS A 217 -26.54 43.85 13.35
C LYS A 217 -27.94 44.45 13.45
N GLY A 218 -28.80 43.87 14.29
CA GLY A 218 -30.10 44.46 14.59
C GLY A 218 -29.93 45.84 15.21
N SER A 219 -30.59 46.85 14.64
CA SER A 219 -30.83 48.12 15.31
C SER A 219 -32.15 48.02 16.06
N GLU A 220 -32.03 48.08 17.40
CA GLU A 220 -33.02 48.40 18.46
C GLU A 220 -32.98 47.43 19.64
#